data_AF-U6Q1S2-F1
#
_entry.id   AF-U6Q1S2-F1
#
_cell.length_a   1.000
_cell.length_b   1.000
_cell.length_c   1.000
_cell.angle_alpha   90.00
_cell.angle_beta   90.00
_cell.angle_gamma   90.00
#
_symmetry.space_group_name_H-M   'P 1'
#
loop_
_entity.id
_entity.type
_entity.pdbx_description
1 polymer ?
#
loop_
_entity_poly.entity_id
_entity_poly.type
_entity_poly.pdbx_seq_one_letter_code
_entity_poly.pdbx_strand_id
1 'polypeptide(L)'
;MGRFLLTREDIEKLEKNKYVAKASETTITYTFEFKRLFIDEYIAGKPARKIFAENGFDIAMIGIKRVEESAARWKKAYDKGGILALDKATRTPRYRNVNRELTKEEIIERQEAKIKLLEAQVELLKKLDEKERLLINKNKGLNASNKFELIKSTIEMYNFKMLTGYFCKILDVSRSGYYNYINSVDIRKQRDNQDLFTKNLILKAFNRRGYKKGSRSIKMILENEYNVIYSLKKIQRIMKKYEIICPHRKTNPYKKLQKQLKSIELFRIF
;
A
#
# COMPACT_ATOMS: atom_id res chain seq x y z
N MET A 1 -45.82 -18.70 -15.79
CA MET A 1 -44.81 -18.70 -16.88
C MET A 1 -44.73 -20.11 -17.44
N GLY A 2 -45.00 -20.29 -18.73
CA GLY A 2 -45.00 -21.61 -19.38
C GLY A 2 -43.60 -22.24 -19.35
N ARG A 3 -43.52 -23.51 -18.95
CA ARG A 3 -42.28 -24.29 -19.02
C ARG A 3 -42.13 -24.78 -20.45
N PHE A 4 -41.14 -24.28 -21.18
CA PHE A 4 -40.74 -24.88 -22.45
C PHE A 4 -40.15 -26.27 -22.15
N LEU A 5 -40.93 -27.30 -22.46
CA LEU A 5 -40.53 -28.70 -22.35
C LEU A 5 -39.70 -29.06 -23.57
N LEU A 6 -38.58 -29.75 -23.34
CA LEU A 6 -37.79 -30.33 -24.43
C LEU A 6 -38.52 -31.55 -24.98
N THR A 7 -38.58 -31.69 -26.30
CA THR A 7 -39.13 -32.89 -26.93
C THR A 7 -38.16 -34.07 -26.77
N ARG A 8 -38.63 -35.29 -27.04
CA ARG A 8 -37.76 -36.49 -26.95
C ARG A 8 -36.60 -36.42 -27.94
N GLU A 9 -36.86 -35.95 -29.15
CA GLU A 9 -35.82 -35.73 -30.18
C GLU A 9 -34.78 -34.70 -29.72
N ASP A 10 -35.21 -33.70 -28.96
CA ASP A 10 -34.32 -32.67 -28.42
C ASP A 10 -33.38 -33.21 -27.35
N ILE A 11 -33.90 -34.10 -26.49
CA ILE A 11 -33.11 -34.77 -25.45
C ILE A 11 -32.04 -35.66 -26.08
N GLU A 12 -32.39 -36.45 -27.10
CA GLU A 12 -31.44 -37.33 -27.80
C GLU A 12 -30.31 -36.55 -28.50
N LYS A 13 -30.60 -35.38 -29.07
CA LYS A 13 -29.58 -34.50 -29.66
C LYS A 13 -28.64 -33.92 -28.60
N LEU A 14 -29.18 -33.54 -27.43
CA LEU A 14 -28.40 -32.97 -26.34
C LEU A 14 -27.52 -34.02 -25.65
N GLU A 15 -27.98 -35.25 -25.49
CA GLU A 15 -27.20 -36.33 -24.87
C GLU A 15 -26.00 -36.76 -25.71
N LYS A 16 -26.02 -36.52 -27.03
CA LYS A 16 -24.86 -36.74 -27.91
C LYS A 16 -23.73 -35.72 -27.72
N ASN A 17 -23.99 -34.57 -27.08
CA ASN A 17 -22.98 -33.53 -26.89
C ASN A 17 -22.11 -33.84 -25.65
N LYS A 18 -20.78 -33.82 -25.82
CA LYS A 18 -19.76 -34.01 -24.76
C LYS A 18 -19.98 -33.14 -23.52
N TYR A 19 -20.55 -31.95 -23.68
CA TYR A 19 -20.71 -30.97 -22.60
C TYR A 19 -22.01 -31.11 -21.79
N VAL A 20 -22.86 -32.08 -22.14
CA VAL A 20 -24.09 -32.41 -21.41
C VAL A 20 -23.85 -33.67 -20.56
N ALA A 21 -24.09 -33.55 -19.26
CA ALA A 21 -24.00 -34.66 -18.31
C ALA A 21 -25.32 -35.45 -18.21
N LYS A 22 -26.46 -34.75 -18.28
CA LYS A 22 -27.80 -35.36 -18.28
C LYS A 22 -28.82 -34.37 -18.83
N ALA A 23 -29.70 -34.82 -19.72
CA ALA A 23 -30.86 -34.05 -20.17
C ALA A 23 -32.16 -34.68 -19.65
N SER A 24 -33.17 -33.85 -19.44
CA SER A 24 -34.54 -34.24 -19.05
C SER A 24 -35.49 -33.22 -19.66
N GLU A 25 -36.77 -33.56 -19.78
CA GLU A 25 -37.82 -32.71 -20.35
C GLU A 25 -37.82 -31.28 -19.80
N THR A 26 -37.40 -31.10 -18.53
CA THR A 26 -37.39 -29.79 -17.86
C THR A 26 -36.00 -29.20 -17.59
N THR A 27 -34.95 -30.02 -17.52
CA THR A 27 -33.63 -29.58 -17.03
C THR A 27 -32.47 -30.20 -17.79
N ILE A 28 -31.48 -29.37 -18.12
CA ILE A 28 -30.20 -29.79 -18.69
C ILE A 28 -29.13 -29.63 -17.60
N THR A 29 -28.36 -30.70 -17.37
CA THR A 29 -27.21 -30.71 -16.48
C THR A 29 -25.95 -30.71 -17.32
N TYR A 30 -25.11 -29.69 -17.12
CA TYR A 30 -23.85 -29.52 -17.84
C TYR A 30 -22.68 -30.09 -17.06
N THR A 31 -21.66 -30.57 -17.77
CA THR A 31 -20.42 -31.09 -17.18
C THR A 31 -19.63 -29.99 -16.47
N PHE A 32 -18.74 -30.38 -15.55
CA PHE A 32 -17.86 -29.42 -14.88
C PHE A 32 -16.88 -28.77 -15.86
N GLU A 33 -16.35 -29.55 -16.81
CA GLU A 33 -15.45 -29.05 -17.86
C GLU A 33 -16.08 -27.90 -18.64
N PHE A 34 -17.35 -28.04 -19.04
CA PHE A 34 -18.04 -27.00 -19.78
C PHE A 34 -18.23 -25.73 -18.96
N LYS A 35 -18.58 -25.85 -17.67
CA LYS A 35 -18.73 -24.68 -16.79
C LYS A 35 -17.42 -23.93 -16.60
N ARG A 36 -16.30 -24.65 -16.52
CA ARG A 36 -14.96 -24.06 -16.42
C ARG A 36 -14.63 -23.30 -17.71
N LEU A 37 -14.75 -23.96 -18.85
CA LEU A 37 -14.54 -23.34 -20.17
C LEU A 37 -15.42 -22.10 -20.36
N PHE A 38 -16.69 -22.20 -19.95
CA PHE A 38 -17.62 -21.09 -20.00
C PHE A 38 -17.13 -19.87 -19.21
N ILE A 39 -16.66 -20.06 -17.97
CA ILE A 39 -16.18 -18.94 -17.14
C ILE A 39 -14.91 -18.33 -17.73
N ASP A 40 -13.98 -19.15 -18.22
CA ASP A 40 -12.74 -18.67 -18.83
C ASP A 40 -13.04 -17.82 -20.09
N GLU A 41 -13.91 -18.30 -20.97
CA GLU A 41 -14.31 -17.57 -22.19
C GLU A 41 -15.18 -16.34 -21.89
N TYR A 42 -16.00 -16.38 -20.85
CA TYR A 42 -16.83 -15.26 -20.43
C TYR A 42 -15.98 -14.13 -19.83
N ILE A 43 -14.95 -14.46 -19.06
CA ILE A 43 -13.96 -13.49 -18.56
C ILE A 43 -13.18 -12.87 -19.73
N ALA A 44 -12.91 -13.64 -20.78
CA ALA A 44 -12.32 -13.13 -22.02
C ALA A 44 -13.27 -12.21 -22.84
N GLY A 45 -14.52 -12.03 -22.41
CA GLY A 45 -15.46 -11.07 -22.97
C GLY A 45 -16.41 -11.63 -24.03
N LYS A 46 -16.44 -12.96 -24.26
CA LYS A 46 -17.42 -13.56 -25.17
C LYS A 46 -18.82 -13.59 -24.53
N PRO A 47 -19.90 -13.23 -25.26
CA PRO A 47 -21.25 -13.31 -24.72
C PRO A 47 -21.71 -14.78 -24.60
N ALA A 48 -22.52 -15.08 -23.57
CA ALA A 48 -22.96 -16.44 -23.26
C ALA A 48 -23.61 -17.17 -24.46
N ARG A 49 -24.37 -16.46 -25.28
CA ARG A 49 -24.96 -17.00 -26.52
C ARG A 49 -23.90 -17.58 -27.46
N LYS A 50 -22.80 -16.85 -27.67
CA LYS A 50 -21.73 -17.24 -28.59
C LYS A 50 -20.96 -18.45 -28.07
N ILE A 51 -20.67 -18.48 -26.77
CA ILE A 51 -19.99 -19.61 -26.10
C ILE A 51 -20.81 -20.89 -26.27
N PHE A 52 -22.13 -20.84 -26.08
CA PHE A 52 -22.98 -22.02 -26.24
C PHE A 52 -23.05 -22.48 -27.71
N ALA A 53 -23.17 -21.57 -28.68
CA ALA A 53 -23.17 -21.94 -30.10
C ALA A 53 -21.84 -22.59 -30.55
N GLU A 54 -20.70 -22.03 -30.15
CA GLU A 54 -19.37 -22.57 -30.49
C GLU A 54 -19.14 -23.97 -29.91
N ASN A 55 -19.80 -24.30 -28.79
CA ASN A 55 -19.71 -25.60 -28.12
C ASN A 55 -20.85 -26.57 -28.52
N GLY A 56 -21.50 -26.33 -29.67
CA GLY A 56 -22.43 -27.27 -30.28
C GLY A 56 -23.82 -27.31 -29.65
N PHE A 57 -24.25 -26.21 -29.01
CA PHE A 57 -25.62 -26.06 -28.51
C PHE A 57 -26.48 -25.24 -29.46
N ASP A 58 -27.61 -25.81 -29.89
CA ASP A 58 -28.61 -25.07 -30.65
C ASP A 58 -29.44 -24.16 -29.73
N ILE A 59 -29.25 -22.84 -29.87
CA ILE A 59 -29.86 -21.82 -29.02
C ILE A 59 -31.36 -21.68 -29.29
N ALA A 60 -31.80 -21.92 -30.54
CA ALA A 60 -33.22 -21.81 -30.91
C ALA A 60 -34.03 -22.92 -30.22
N MET A 61 -33.45 -24.11 -30.13
CA MET A 61 -33.98 -25.29 -29.48
C MET A 61 -33.98 -25.20 -27.94
N ILE A 62 -32.86 -24.77 -27.33
CA ILE A 62 -32.72 -24.74 -25.86
C ILE A 62 -33.47 -23.55 -25.24
N GLY A 63 -33.56 -22.45 -25.99
CA GLY A 63 -34.15 -21.19 -25.57
C GLY A 63 -33.14 -20.25 -24.89
N ILE A 64 -33.14 -18.98 -25.31
CA ILE A 64 -32.15 -17.99 -24.87
C ILE A 64 -32.20 -17.72 -23.36
N LYS A 65 -33.41 -17.70 -22.77
CA LYS A 65 -33.60 -17.49 -21.32
C LYS A 65 -32.90 -18.57 -20.48
N ARG A 66 -32.90 -19.82 -20.95
CA ARG A 66 -32.25 -20.94 -20.24
C ARG A 66 -30.72 -20.83 -20.26
N VAL A 67 -30.16 -20.30 -21.35
CA VAL A 67 -28.74 -19.99 -21.48
C VAL A 67 -28.35 -18.86 -20.52
N GLU A 68 -29.13 -17.78 -20.49
CA GLU A 68 -28.89 -16.64 -19.59
C GLU A 68 -28.99 -17.02 -18.11
N GLU A 69 -30.00 -17.80 -17.72
CA GLU A 69 -30.16 -18.29 -16.35
C GLU A 69 -29.02 -19.23 -15.93
N SER A 70 -28.55 -20.08 -16.86
CA SER A 70 -27.39 -20.95 -16.61
C SER A 70 -26.12 -20.13 -16.41
N ALA A 71 -25.87 -19.16 -17.29
CA ALA A 71 -24.73 -18.24 -17.20
C ALA A 71 -24.75 -17.45 -15.88
N ALA A 72 -25.89 -16.86 -15.53
CA ALA A 72 -26.06 -16.10 -14.29
C ALA A 72 -25.80 -16.98 -13.05
N ARG A 73 -26.26 -18.24 -13.07
CA ARG A 73 -26.04 -19.20 -11.99
C ARG A 73 -24.57 -19.54 -11.81
N TRP A 74 -23.84 -19.78 -12.90
CA TRP A 74 -22.40 -20.12 -12.84
C TRP A 74 -21.55 -18.93 -12.44
N LYS A 75 -21.86 -17.74 -12.97
CA LYS A 75 -21.21 -16.50 -12.55
C LYS A 75 -21.34 -16.27 -11.04
N LYS A 76 -22.56 -16.38 -10.51
CA LYS A 76 -22.81 -16.22 -9.07
C LYS A 76 -22.08 -17.27 -8.22
N ALA A 77 -21.91 -18.49 -8.73
CA ALA A 77 -21.14 -19.52 -8.04
C ALA A 77 -19.64 -19.20 -8.02
N TYR A 78 -19.09 -18.78 -9.17
CA TYR A 78 -17.70 -18.36 -9.29
C TYR A 78 -17.36 -17.17 -8.39
N ASP A 79 -18.20 -16.14 -8.38
CA ASP A 79 -18.01 -14.95 -7.55
C ASP A 79 -17.95 -15.29 -6.04
N LYS A 80 -18.63 -16.37 -5.63
CA LYS A 80 -18.72 -16.77 -4.22
C LYS A 80 -17.58 -17.67 -3.75
N GLY A 81 -17.01 -18.50 -4.62
CA GLY A 81 -16.05 -19.53 -4.20
C GLY A 81 -15.08 -19.99 -5.28
N GLY A 82 -14.89 -19.19 -6.33
CA GLY A 82 -13.98 -19.47 -7.44
C GLY A 82 -14.32 -20.74 -8.20
N ILE A 83 -13.31 -21.33 -8.83
CA ILE A 83 -13.43 -22.52 -9.71
C ILE A 83 -14.02 -23.72 -8.94
N LEU A 84 -13.65 -23.87 -7.66
CA LEU A 84 -14.12 -24.96 -6.80
C LEU A 84 -15.62 -24.92 -6.54
N ALA A 85 -16.27 -23.75 -6.66
CA ALA A 85 -17.72 -23.61 -6.43
C ALA A 85 -18.58 -23.94 -7.67
N LEU A 86 -17.97 -24.17 -8.84
CA LEU A 86 -18.68 -24.49 -10.09
C LEU A 86 -19.07 -25.98 -10.18
N ASP A 87 -18.34 -26.84 -9.48
CA ASP A 87 -18.66 -28.25 -9.37
C ASP A 87 -19.73 -28.49 -8.30
N LYS A 88 -20.67 -29.39 -8.62
CA LYS A 88 -21.67 -29.88 -7.65
C LYS A 88 -21.10 -31.01 -6.79
N ALA A 89 -20.09 -31.74 -7.26
CA ALA A 89 -19.46 -32.81 -6.48
C ALA A 89 -18.50 -32.25 -5.40
N THR A 90 -17.93 -31.06 -5.60
CA THR A 90 -17.21 -30.29 -4.57
C THR A 90 -18.11 -29.45 -3.65
N ARG A 91 -19.44 -29.48 -3.81
CA ARG A 91 -20.26 -29.29 -2.61
C ARG A 91 -19.84 -30.44 -1.72
N THR A 92 -18.91 -30.17 -0.80
CA THR A 92 -18.72 -30.96 0.40
C THR A 92 -20.12 -31.37 0.80
N PRO A 93 -20.42 -32.69 0.92
CA PRO A 93 -21.75 -33.11 1.32
C PRO A 93 -22.07 -32.21 2.48
N ARG A 94 -23.05 -31.30 2.29
CA ARG A 94 -23.38 -30.28 3.29
C ARG A 94 -23.60 -31.13 4.49
N TYR A 95 -22.65 -31.14 5.45
CA TYR A 95 -22.58 -32.19 6.45
C TYR A 95 -23.98 -32.17 7.03
N ARG A 96 -24.81 -33.13 6.59
CA ARG A 96 -25.94 -33.57 7.37
C ARG A 96 -25.19 -33.90 8.64
N ASN A 97 -25.42 -33.16 9.73
CA ASN A 97 -24.76 -33.44 10.99
C ASN A 97 -25.07 -34.91 11.26
N VAL A 98 -24.17 -35.78 10.80
CA VAL A 98 -24.22 -37.19 11.09
C VAL A 98 -23.60 -37.12 12.46
N ASN A 99 -24.46 -37.20 13.47
CA ASN A 99 -24.03 -37.44 14.84
C ASN A 99 -23.42 -38.86 14.87
N ARG A 100 -22.32 -39.05 14.14
CA ARG A 100 -21.49 -40.24 14.12
C ARG A 100 -20.29 -39.89 14.98
N GLU A 101 -20.02 -40.77 15.94
CA GLU A 101 -18.79 -40.71 16.72
C GLU A 101 -17.61 -40.92 15.76
N LEU A 102 -16.68 -39.95 15.72
CA LEU A 102 -15.46 -40.06 14.93
C LEU A 102 -14.63 -41.23 15.44
N THR A 103 -13.91 -41.89 14.55
CA THR A 103 -12.95 -42.91 14.96
C THR A 103 -11.79 -42.27 15.73
N LYS A 104 -11.13 -43.04 16.59
CA LYS A 104 -9.97 -42.54 17.36
C LYS A 104 -8.87 -42.02 16.43
N GLU A 105 -8.67 -42.67 15.28
CA GLU A 105 -7.69 -42.28 14.25
C GLU A 105 -8.04 -40.93 13.61
N GLU A 106 -9.29 -40.71 13.21
CA GLU A 106 -9.75 -39.43 12.64
C GLU A 106 -9.61 -38.27 13.65
N ILE A 107 -9.83 -38.55 14.94
CA ILE A 107 -9.63 -37.56 16.02
C ILE A 107 -8.15 -37.18 16.14
N ILE A 108 -7.26 -38.17 16.10
CA ILE A 108 -5.81 -37.95 16.19
C ILE A 108 -5.33 -37.11 15.00
N GLU A 109 -5.70 -37.49 13.76
CA GLU A 109 -5.32 -36.74 12.57
C GLU A 109 -5.81 -35.28 12.62
N ARG A 110 -7.03 -35.07 13.09
CA ARG A 110 -7.59 -33.72 13.27
C ARG A 110 -6.86 -32.93 14.34
N GLN A 111 -6.46 -33.57 15.43
CA GLN A 111 -5.68 -32.94 16.50
C GLN A 111 -4.26 -32.61 16.02
N GLU A 112 -3.59 -33.51 15.29
CA GLU A 112 -2.27 -33.29 14.69
C GLU A 112 -2.30 -32.13 13.70
N ALA A 113 -3.29 -32.08 12.81
CA ALA A 113 -3.48 -30.95 11.89
C ALA A 113 -3.66 -29.62 12.64
N LYS A 114 -4.40 -29.64 13.75
CA LYS A 114 -4.59 -28.47 14.62
C LYS A 114 -3.31 -28.07 15.33
N ILE A 115 -2.53 -29.02 15.85
CA ILE A 115 -1.23 -28.79 16.47
C ILE A 115 -0.29 -28.13 15.46
N LYS A 116 -0.18 -28.70 14.26
CA LYS A 116 0.68 -28.16 13.19
C LYS A 116 0.29 -26.74 12.79
N LEU A 117 -1.01 -26.45 12.71
CA LEU A 117 -1.51 -25.09 12.46
C LEU A 117 -1.10 -24.14 13.59
N LEU A 118 -1.29 -24.54 14.85
CA LEU A 118 -0.95 -23.73 16.02
C LEU A 118 0.56 -23.48 16.12
N GLU A 119 1.38 -24.50 15.85
CA GLU A 119 2.84 -24.38 15.81
C GLU A 119 3.29 -23.34 14.78
N ALA A 120 2.73 -23.41 13.56
CA ALA A 120 3.00 -22.41 12.52
C ALA A 120 2.58 -20.99 12.92
N GLN A 121 1.43 -20.85 13.61
CA GLN A 121 0.98 -19.55 14.12
C GLN A 121 1.94 -19.00 15.19
N VAL A 122 2.39 -19.83 16.12
CA VAL A 122 3.33 -19.43 17.18
C VAL A 122 4.70 -19.05 16.60
N GLU A 123 5.18 -19.78 15.60
CA GLU A 123 6.44 -19.46 14.92
C GLU A 123 6.38 -18.07 14.26
N LEU A 124 5.25 -17.75 13.62
CA LEU A 124 5.03 -16.44 13.01
C LEU A 124 5.00 -15.33 14.07
N LEU A 125 4.33 -15.55 15.21
CA LEU A 125 4.31 -14.60 16.33
C LEU A 125 5.71 -14.34 16.91
N LYS A 126 6.51 -15.39 17.13
CA LYS A 126 7.90 -15.24 17.61
C LYS A 126 8.73 -14.37 16.66
N LYS A 127 8.60 -14.60 15.35
CA LYS A 127 9.29 -13.77 14.34
C LYS A 127 8.84 -12.32 14.41
N LEU A 128 7.56 -12.04 14.64
CA LEU A 128 7.07 -10.66 14.81
C LEU A 128 7.65 -10.01 16.06
N ASP A 129 7.59 -10.68 17.22
CA ASP A 129 8.12 -10.18 18.50
C ASP A 129 9.60 -9.80 18.41
N GLU A 130 10.43 -10.60 17.73
CA GLU A 130 11.84 -10.28 17.50
C GLU A 130 12.02 -8.96 16.74
N LYS A 131 11.22 -8.75 15.68
CA LYS A 131 11.30 -7.51 14.89
C LYS A 131 10.82 -6.31 15.66
N GLU A 132 9.82 -6.47 16.52
CA GLU A 132 9.34 -5.41 17.41
C GLU A 132 10.41 -4.97 18.40
N ARG A 133 11.09 -5.92 19.05
CA ARG A 133 12.19 -5.61 19.97
C ARG A 133 13.32 -4.87 19.26
N LEU A 134 13.66 -5.27 18.03
CA LEU A 134 14.64 -4.57 17.20
C LEU A 134 14.19 -3.15 16.85
N LEU A 135 12.91 -2.95 16.54
CA LEU A 135 12.33 -1.64 16.25
C LEU A 135 12.38 -0.72 17.48
N ILE A 136 11.99 -1.22 18.65
CA ILE A 136 12.01 -0.48 19.92
C ILE A 136 13.45 -0.08 20.29
N ASN A 137 14.41 -0.99 20.13
CA ASN A 137 15.82 -0.68 20.40
C ASN A 137 16.36 0.40 19.46
N LYS A 138 16.03 0.32 18.16
CA LYS A 138 16.42 1.34 17.17
C LYS A 138 15.72 2.69 17.38
N ASN A 139 14.58 2.72 18.07
CA ASN A 139 13.78 3.93 18.30
C ASN A 139 14.44 4.95 19.25
N LYS A 140 15.33 4.52 20.14
CA LYS A 140 15.85 5.36 21.22
C LYS A 140 16.49 6.66 20.67
N GLY A 141 15.84 7.79 20.94
CA GLY A 141 16.30 9.13 20.56
C GLY A 141 16.02 9.56 19.10
N LEU A 142 15.25 8.78 18.32
CA LEU A 142 14.96 9.14 16.93
C LEU A 142 13.89 10.23 16.81
N ASN A 143 14.12 11.15 15.87
CA ASN A 143 13.11 12.12 15.44
C ASN A 143 11.96 11.41 14.69
N ALA A 144 10.80 12.07 14.56
CA ALA A 144 9.63 11.48 13.91
C ALA A 144 9.89 11.05 12.44
N SER A 145 10.72 11.80 11.71
CA SER A 145 11.08 11.50 10.32
C SER A 145 11.83 10.16 10.20
N ASN A 146 12.81 9.96 11.07
CA ASN A 146 13.65 8.77 11.13
C ASN A 146 12.82 7.57 11.62
N LYS A 147 11.86 7.79 12.53
CA LYS A 147 10.89 6.74 12.92
C LYS A 147 10.07 6.27 11.72
N PHE A 148 9.57 7.19 10.88
CA PHE A 148 8.81 6.80 9.67
C PHE A 148 9.67 6.07 8.64
N GLU A 149 10.92 6.48 8.48
CA GLU A 149 11.88 5.79 7.60
C GLU A 149 12.21 4.38 8.11
N LEU A 150 12.35 4.22 9.43
CA LEU A 150 12.51 2.93 10.06
C LEU A 150 11.30 2.02 9.78
N ILE A 151 10.06 2.51 9.95
CA ILE A 151 8.84 1.76 9.61
C ILE A 151 8.82 1.37 8.13
N LYS A 152 9.20 2.29 7.23
CA LYS A 152 9.22 2.02 5.79
C LYS A 152 10.20 0.89 5.46
N SER A 153 11.45 1.00 5.93
CA SER A 153 12.48 -0.02 5.70
C SER A 153 12.11 -1.40 6.23
N THR A 154 11.46 -1.50 7.39
CA THR A 154 11.01 -2.80 7.92
C THR A 154 9.86 -3.39 7.11
N ILE A 155 8.91 -2.58 6.66
CA ILE A 155 7.82 -3.06 5.81
C ILE A 155 8.34 -3.57 4.46
N GLU A 156 9.30 -2.87 3.86
CA GLU A 156 9.90 -3.27 2.58
C GLU A 156 10.75 -4.54 2.74
N MET A 157 11.55 -4.64 3.80
CA MET A 157 12.43 -5.79 4.05
C MET A 157 11.67 -7.08 4.34
N TYR A 158 10.55 -7.01 5.06
CA TYR A 158 9.81 -8.19 5.54
C TYR A 158 8.42 -8.37 4.88
N ASN A 159 8.07 -7.51 3.91
CA ASN A 159 6.79 -7.50 3.20
C ASN A 159 5.54 -7.39 4.12
N PHE A 160 5.66 -6.68 5.25
CA PHE A 160 4.62 -6.53 6.27
C PHE A 160 3.61 -5.40 5.99
N LYS A 161 3.06 -5.34 4.77
CA LYS A 161 2.20 -4.21 4.31
C LYS A 161 0.99 -3.94 5.22
N MET A 162 0.39 -4.99 5.79
CA MET A 162 -0.80 -4.88 6.65
C MET A 162 -0.49 -4.48 8.11
N LEU A 163 0.78 -4.50 8.52
CA LEU A 163 1.20 -4.19 9.90
C LEU A 163 1.64 -2.73 10.09
N THR A 164 1.46 -1.86 9.09
CA THR A 164 1.76 -0.42 9.17
C THR A 164 1.17 0.25 10.42
N GLY A 165 -0.12 0.02 10.69
CA GLY A 165 -0.80 0.59 11.85
C GLY A 165 -0.27 0.06 13.18
N TYR A 166 0.20 -1.19 13.19
CA TYR A 166 0.80 -1.81 14.36
C TYR A 166 2.17 -1.19 14.70
N PHE A 167 3.05 -1.06 13.70
CA PHE A 167 4.34 -0.41 13.90
C PHE A 167 4.22 1.08 14.28
N CYS A 168 3.21 1.78 13.76
CA CYS A 168 2.91 3.15 14.18
C CYS A 168 2.56 3.24 15.67
N LYS A 169 1.77 2.29 16.19
CA LYS A 169 1.43 2.21 17.62
C LYS A 169 2.66 1.95 18.48
N ILE A 170 3.54 1.02 18.06
CA ILE A 170 4.76 0.69 18.80
C ILE A 170 5.71 1.88 18.92
N LEU A 171 5.89 2.65 17.83
CA LEU A 171 6.83 3.79 17.83
C LEU A 171 6.23 5.09 18.35
N ASP A 172 4.97 5.06 18.79
CA ASP A 172 4.18 6.18 19.25
C ASP A 172 4.14 7.32 18.21
N VAL A 173 3.70 6.99 16.99
CA VAL A 173 3.56 7.93 15.88
C VAL A 173 2.20 7.80 15.21
N SER A 174 1.69 8.90 14.67
CA SER A 174 0.40 8.88 13.98
C SER A 174 0.50 8.18 12.63
N ARG A 175 -0.51 7.36 12.32
CA ARG A 175 -0.63 6.67 11.03
C ARG A 175 -0.79 7.66 9.86
N SER A 176 -1.53 8.75 10.08
CA SER A 176 -1.65 9.84 9.12
C SER A 176 -0.31 10.55 8.88
N GLY A 177 0.49 10.76 9.93
CA GLY A 177 1.84 11.30 9.83
C GLY A 177 2.75 10.43 8.95
N TYR A 178 2.68 9.10 9.12
CA TYR A 178 3.44 8.15 8.30
C TYR A 178 3.08 8.23 6.81
N TYR A 179 1.79 8.20 6.45
CA TYR A 179 1.41 8.31 5.04
C TYR A 179 1.70 9.70 4.46
N ASN A 180 1.55 10.77 5.24
CA ASN A 180 1.97 12.10 4.84
C ASN A 180 3.48 12.15 4.57
N TYR A 181 4.30 11.49 5.39
CA TYR A 181 5.74 11.38 5.20
C TYR A 181 6.09 10.70 3.86
N ILE A 182 5.41 9.60 3.55
CA ILE A 182 5.62 8.86 2.30
C ILE A 182 5.16 9.67 1.08
N ASN A 183 3.96 10.23 1.13
CA ASN A 183 3.39 10.98 0.00
C ASN A 183 4.15 12.28 -0.27
N SER A 184 4.76 12.88 0.76
CA SER A 184 5.53 14.12 0.63
C SER A 184 6.99 13.92 0.21
N VAL A 185 7.45 12.70 -0.10
CA VAL A 185 8.84 12.44 -0.49
C VAL A 185 9.29 13.31 -1.66
N ASP A 186 8.48 13.38 -2.71
CA ASP A 186 8.85 14.13 -3.92
C ASP A 186 8.88 15.64 -3.66
N ILE A 187 7.93 16.15 -2.88
CA ILE A 187 7.87 17.54 -2.47
C ILE A 187 9.11 17.90 -1.62
N ARG A 188 9.54 17.01 -0.72
CA ARG A 188 10.76 17.21 0.09
C ARG A 188 12.00 17.27 -0.81
N LYS A 189 12.15 16.34 -1.75
CA LYS A 189 13.26 16.34 -2.73
C LYS A 189 13.29 17.62 -3.56
N GLN A 190 12.14 18.08 -4.06
CA GLN A 190 12.06 19.33 -4.82
C GLN A 190 12.51 20.54 -3.98
N ARG A 191 12.07 20.64 -2.72
CA ARG A 191 12.53 21.69 -1.80
C ARG A 191 14.03 21.60 -1.53
N ASP A 192 14.57 20.40 -1.35
CA ASP A 192 16.01 20.21 -1.13
C ASP A 192 16.84 20.61 -2.36
N ASN A 193 16.35 20.32 -3.57
CA ASN A 193 16.99 20.78 -4.81
C ASN A 193 16.93 22.31 -4.95
N GLN A 194 15.80 22.92 -4.62
CA GLN A 194 15.67 24.38 -4.59
C GLN A 194 16.59 25.02 -3.53
N ASP A 195 16.74 24.38 -2.37
CA ASP A 195 17.66 24.80 -1.32
C ASP A 195 19.12 24.72 -1.79
N LEU A 196 19.47 23.66 -2.53
CA LEU A 196 20.81 23.48 -3.10
C LEU A 196 21.12 24.55 -4.16
N PHE A 197 20.16 24.86 -5.03
CA PHE A 197 20.30 25.97 -5.98
C PHE A 197 20.47 27.31 -5.25
N THR A 198 19.63 27.56 -4.25
CA THR A 198 19.69 28.77 -3.42
C THR A 198 21.05 28.87 -2.70
N LYS A 199 21.58 27.75 -2.18
CA LYS A 199 22.90 27.66 -1.56
C LYS A 199 24.00 28.09 -2.53
N ASN A 200 23.97 27.62 -3.77
CA ASN A 200 24.98 27.94 -4.77
C ASN A 200 24.99 29.45 -5.09
N LEU A 201 23.81 30.07 -5.23
CA LEU A 201 23.69 31.52 -5.39
C LEU A 201 24.21 32.28 -4.18
N ILE A 202 23.84 31.84 -2.97
CA ILE A 202 24.33 32.44 -1.72
C ILE A 202 25.86 32.34 -1.62
N LEU A 203 26.47 31.21 -2.01
CA LEU A 203 27.92 31.06 -2.00
C LEU A 203 28.62 32.00 -2.98
N LYS A 204 28.05 32.20 -4.19
CA LYS A 204 28.56 33.21 -5.14
C LYS A 204 28.52 34.61 -4.54
N ALA A 205 27.38 34.99 -3.94
CA ALA A 205 27.23 36.28 -3.28
C ALA A 205 28.16 36.43 -2.05
N PHE A 206 28.33 35.37 -1.27
CA PHE A 206 29.18 35.32 -0.08
C PHE A 206 30.67 35.52 -0.42
N ASN A 207 31.13 34.96 -1.54
CA ASN A 207 32.55 35.01 -1.95
C ASN A 207 32.92 36.19 -2.88
N ARG A 208 31.97 36.99 -3.37
CA ARG A 208 32.19 38.04 -4.38
C ARG A 208 33.30 39.10 -4.13
N ARG A 209 33.76 39.27 -2.90
CA ARG A 209 34.72 40.31 -2.44
C ARG A 209 35.63 39.69 -1.37
N GLY A 210 36.77 40.32 -1.05
CA GLY A 210 37.79 39.77 -0.14
C GLY A 210 37.39 39.46 1.32
N TYR A 211 36.19 39.84 1.78
CA TYR A 211 35.68 39.52 3.12
C TYR A 211 34.37 38.73 3.06
N LYS A 212 34.07 37.93 4.10
CA LYS A 212 32.83 37.15 4.18
C LYS A 212 31.61 38.03 4.50
N LYS A 213 30.46 37.77 3.86
CA LYS A 213 29.27 38.63 3.94
C LYS A 213 28.23 38.06 4.88
N GLY A 214 27.57 38.94 5.63
CA GLY A 214 26.39 38.59 6.41
C GLY A 214 25.14 38.43 5.55
N SER A 215 24.06 37.92 6.15
CA SER A 215 22.78 37.66 5.48
C SER A 215 22.14 38.90 4.83
N ARG A 216 22.24 40.09 5.46
CA ARG A 216 21.78 41.37 4.87
C ARG A 216 22.54 41.74 3.60
N SER A 217 23.86 41.65 3.62
CA SER A 217 24.70 41.96 2.47
C SER A 217 24.50 40.97 1.34
N ILE A 218 24.33 39.68 1.65
CA ILE A 218 23.98 38.66 0.65
C ILE A 218 22.65 39.01 -0.03
N LYS A 219 21.63 39.43 0.73
CA LYS A 219 20.34 39.84 0.17
C LYS A 219 20.51 40.98 -0.85
N MET A 220 21.23 42.04 -0.48
CA MET A 220 21.50 43.17 -1.38
C MET A 220 22.24 42.75 -2.65
N ILE A 221 23.25 41.88 -2.54
CA ILE A 221 24.02 41.40 -3.69
C ILE A 221 23.14 40.57 -4.63
N LEU A 222 22.30 39.69 -4.08
CA LEU A 222 21.38 38.85 -4.86
C LEU A 222 20.34 39.70 -5.62
N GLU A 223 19.81 40.74 -4.98
CA GLU A 223 18.85 41.66 -5.58
C GLU A 223 19.50 42.50 -6.70
N ASN A 224 20.70 43.05 -6.47
CA ASN A 224 21.32 43.97 -7.42
C ASN A 224 22.00 43.31 -8.62
N GLU A 225 22.59 42.13 -8.45
CA GLU A 225 23.46 41.53 -9.48
C GLU A 225 22.86 40.30 -10.15
N TYR A 226 22.04 39.57 -9.41
CA TYR A 226 21.41 38.35 -9.90
C TYR A 226 19.90 38.53 -10.14
N ASN A 227 19.35 39.72 -9.84
CA ASN A 227 17.93 40.05 -9.92
C ASN A 227 17.03 39.01 -9.21
N VAL A 228 17.52 38.44 -8.11
CA VAL A 228 16.84 37.38 -7.36
C VAL A 228 16.39 37.92 -6.01
N ILE A 229 15.08 37.98 -5.82
CA ILE A 229 14.46 38.50 -4.60
C ILE A 229 14.21 37.34 -3.64
N TYR A 230 15.03 37.24 -2.58
CA TYR A 230 14.84 36.28 -1.50
C TYR A 230 14.57 36.98 -0.16
N SER A 231 13.69 36.36 0.64
CA SER A 231 13.46 36.81 2.01
C SER A 231 14.70 36.58 2.87
N LEU A 232 14.93 37.48 3.82
CA LEU A 232 16.09 37.41 4.71
C LEU A 232 16.05 36.16 5.59
N LYS A 233 14.85 35.71 6.00
CA LYS A 233 14.63 34.45 6.72
C LYS A 233 15.02 33.23 5.89
N LYS A 234 14.74 33.23 4.58
CA LYS A 234 15.15 32.15 3.67
C LYS A 234 16.68 32.07 3.59
N ILE A 235 17.35 33.20 3.41
CA ILE A 235 18.82 33.27 3.36
C ILE A 235 19.42 32.75 4.67
N GLN A 236 18.93 33.22 5.82
CA GLN A 236 19.40 32.76 7.13
C GLN A 236 19.18 31.25 7.35
N ARG A 237 18.01 30.72 6.95
CA ARG A 237 17.72 29.28 7.04
C ARG A 237 18.71 28.46 6.21
N ILE A 238 18.97 28.87 4.96
CA ILE A 238 19.92 28.19 4.08
C ILE A 238 21.34 28.29 4.63
N MET A 239 21.75 29.47 5.12
CA MET A 239 23.06 29.64 5.77
C MET A 239 23.22 28.72 6.98
N LYS A 240 22.19 28.58 7.82
CA LYS A 240 22.20 27.67 8.98
C LYS A 240 22.22 26.20 8.54
N LYS A 241 21.43 25.81 7.53
CA LYS A 241 21.34 24.43 7.00
C LYS A 241 22.67 23.93 6.44
N TYR A 242 23.43 24.80 5.77
CA TYR A 242 24.72 24.44 5.14
C TYR A 242 25.93 25.05 5.86
N GLU A 243 25.77 25.47 7.12
CA GLU A 243 26.85 25.96 7.98
C GLU A 243 27.68 27.10 7.37
N ILE A 244 27.04 27.97 6.58
CA ILE A 244 27.67 29.16 5.99
C ILE A 244 27.77 30.23 7.09
N ILE A 245 28.86 30.20 7.84
CA ILE A 245 29.08 31.11 8.97
C ILE A 245 29.84 32.35 8.49
N CYS A 246 29.27 33.52 8.75
CA CYS A 246 30.01 34.77 8.67
C CYS A 246 30.70 35.01 10.01
N PRO A 247 32.05 35.09 10.06
CA PRO A 247 32.77 35.47 11.27
C PRO A 247 32.21 36.80 11.80
N HIS A 248 31.75 36.79 13.04
CA HIS A 248 31.16 37.99 13.63
C HIS A 248 32.27 38.92 14.12
N ARG A 249 32.23 40.21 13.74
CA ARG A 249 33.10 41.22 14.32
C ARG A 249 32.66 41.48 15.76
N LYS A 250 33.26 40.80 16.73
CA LYS A 250 33.02 41.07 18.16
C LYS A 250 33.62 42.43 18.53
N THR A 251 32.89 43.22 19.31
CA THR A 251 33.43 44.45 19.91
C THR A 251 34.57 44.06 20.84
N ASN A 252 35.71 44.74 20.76
CA ASN A 252 36.84 44.51 21.67
C ASN A 252 36.36 44.73 23.13
N PRO A 253 36.45 43.71 24.01
CA PRO A 253 36.00 43.80 25.40
C PRO A 253 36.57 45.00 26.16
N TYR A 254 37.84 45.33 25.93
CA TYR A 254 38.52 46.46 26.57
C TYR A 254 37.97 47.81 26.11
N LYS A 255 37.63 47.97 24.82
CA LYS A 255 36.96 49.19 24.33
C LYS A 255 35.55 49.36 24.91
N LYS A 256 34.86 48.25 25.22
CA LYS A 256 33.55 48.27 25.87
C LYS A 256 33.67 48.72 27.34
N LEU A 257 34.64 48.15 28.06
CA LEU A 257 35.01 48.54 29.43
C LEU A 257 35.41 50.03 29.51
N GLN A 258 36.25 50.49 28.58
CA GLN A 258 36.72 51.88 28.55
C GLN A 258 35.59 52.89 28.28
N LYS A 259 34.60 52.52 27.46
CA LYS A 259 33.38 53.32 27.27
C LYS A 259 32.52 53.36 28.53
N GLN A 260 32.37 52.23 29.23
CA GLN A 260 31.62 52.16 30.49
C GLN A 260 32.29 53.01 31.59
N LEU A 261 33.61 52.92 31.72
CA LEU A 261 34.39 53.74 32.64
C LEU A 261 34.23 55.24 32.35
N LYS A 262 34.39 55.65 31.08
CA LYS A 262 34.16 57.05 30.67
C LYS A 262 32.74 57.53 30.97
N SER A 263 31.73 56.70 30.76
CA SER A 263 30.35 57.08 31.11
C SER A 263 30.16 57.23 32.62
N ILE A 264 30.77 56.36 33.43
CA ILE A 264 30.69 56.43 34.90
C ILE A 264 31.41 57.68 35.42
N GLU A 265 32.56 58.04 34.85
CA GLU A 265 33.28 59.28 35.19
C GLU A 265 32.48 60.54 34.82
N LEU A 266 31.84 60.56 33.64
CA LEU A 266 30.97 61.68 33.25
C LEU A 266 29.77 61.86 34.18
N PHE A 267 29.21 60.77 34.71
CA PHE A 267 28.12 60.79 35.69
C PHE A 267 28.56 61.21 37.10
N ARG A 268 29.87 61.22 37.40
CA ARG A 268 30.43 61.69 38.69
C ARG A 268 30.79 63.18 38.70
N ILE A 269 30.78 63.82 37.53
CA ILE A 269 31.14 65.24 37.37
C ILE A 269 29.89 66.15 37.39
N PHE A 270 28.68 65.56 37.34
CA PHE A 270 27.40 66.22 37.62
C PHE A 270 26.90 65.82 39.01
#